data_AF-A0A952RXC4-F1
#
_entry.id   AF-A0A952RXC4-F1
#
_cell.length_a   1.000
_cell.length_b   1.000
_cell.length_c   1.000
_cell.angle_alpha   90.00
_cell.angle_beta   90.00
_cell.angle_gamma   90.00
#
_symmetry.space_group_name_H-M   'P 1'
#
loop_
_entity.id
_entity.type
_entity.pdbx_description
1 polymer ?
#
loop_
_entity_poly.entity_id
_entity_poly.type
_entity_poly.pdbx_seq_one_letter_code
_entity_poly.pdbx_strand_id
1 'polypeptide(L)'
;MSKCRSCGAFVHWLKLVRKEWCPQSGRFVVREVPGAKLNPIDARPNRKGRLVIDTANGRYRFATGNEVETASATGRNLYISHFETCPKAADHR
;
A
#
# COMPACT_ATOMS: atom_id res chain seq x y z
N MET A 1 -3.40 0.37 13.60
CA MET A 1 -3.53 -1.01 13.08
C MET A 1 -4.85 -1.58 13.57
N SER A 2 -5.51 -2.45 12.80
CA SER A 2 -6.82 -3.03 13.14
C SER A 2 -6.85 -4.51 12.75
N LYS A 3 -7.85 -5.27 13.21
CA LYS A 3 -8.09 -6.63 12.74
C LYS A 3 -9.20 -6.65 11.69
N CYS A 4 -9.00 -7.38 10.61
CA CYS A 4 -10.05 -7.72 9.67
C CYS A 4 -11.12 -8.54 10.41
N ARG A 5 -12.38 -8.10 10.32
CA ARG A 5 -13.49 -8.80 11.00
C ARG A 5 -13.79 -10.17 10.39
N SER A 6 -13.48 -10.35 9.11
CA SER A 6 -13.85 -11.55 8.35
C SER A 6 -12.87 -12.70 8.54
N CYS A 7 -11.57 -12.41 8.61
CA CYS A 7 -10.50 -13.42 8.71
C CYS A 7 -9.54 -13.23 9.90
N GLY A 8 -9.69 -12.18 10.70
CA GLY A 8 -8.86 -11.92 11.89
C GLY A 8 -7.45 -11.37 11.63
N ALA A 9 -7.04 -11.25 10.36
CA ALA A 9 -5.72 -10.73 9.99
C ALA A 9 -5.52 -9.28 10.43
N PHE A 10 -4.29 -8.91 10.78
CA PHE A 10 -3.95 -7.51 11.08
C PHE A 10 -3.79 -6.70 9.80
N VAL A 11 -4.39 -5.51 9.78
CA VAL A 11 -4.37 -4.58 8.64
C VAL A 11 -4.06 -3.14 9.07
N HIS A 12 -3.48 -2.38 8.15
CA HIS A 12 -3.42 -0.93 8.20
C HIS A 12 -4.49 -0.32 7.30
N TRP A 13 -5.20 0.68 7.78
CA TRP A 13 -6.10 1.48 6.96
C TRP A 13 -5.31 2.68 6.43
N LEU A 14 -4.99 2.67 5.15
CA LEU A 14 -4.10 3.66 4.53
C LEU A 14 -4.78 4.34 3.34
N LYS A 15 -4.46 5.61 3.08
CA LYS A 15 -4.95 6.36 1.93
C LYS A 15 -3.99 6.27 0.75
N LEU A 16 -4.55 6.20 -0.45
CA LEU A 16 -3.77 6.19 -1.68
C LEU A 16 -3.11 7.55 -1.93
N VAL A 17 -1.81 7.53 -2.20
CA VAL A 17 -1.04 8.68 -2.65
C VAL A 17 -0.35 8.39 -3.98
N ARG A 18 -0.04 9.44 -4.72
CA ARG A 18 0.76 9.40 -5.95
C ARG A 18 2.07 10.16 -5.75
N LYS A 19 3.13 9.63 -6.34
CA LYS A 19 4.42 10.30 -6.46
C LYS A 19 4.45 10.97 -7.83
N GLU A 20 4.56 12.29 -7.86
CA GLU A 20 4.45 13.10 -9.07
C GLU A 20 5.63 14.06 -9.16
N TRP A 21 6.11 14.32 -10.38
CA TRP A 21 7.17 15.31 -10.58
C TRP A 21 6.61 16.72 -10.43
N CYS A 22 7.21 17.53 -9.55
CA CYS A 22 6.83 18.92 -9.38
C CYS A 22 7.86 19.82 -10.07
N PRO A 23 7.51 20.47 -11.21
CA PRO A 23 8.46 21.26 -11.99
C PRO A 23 8.94 22.50 -11.23
N GLN A 24 8.10 23.10 -10.38
CA GLN A 24 8.45 24.28 -9.57
C GLN A 24 9.55 24.01 -8.54
N SER A 25 9.59 22.80 -7.99
CA SER A 25 10.59 22.42 -6.98
C SER A 25 11.73 21.56 -7.54
N GLY A 26 11.64 21.12 -8.80
CA GLY A 26 12.61 20.20 -9.41
C GLY A 26 12.71 18.87 -8.67
N ARG A 27 11.65 18.44 -7.98
CA ARG A 27 11.65 17.23 -7.13
C ARG A 27 10.34 16.46 -7.27
N PHE A 28 10.39 15.17 -6.95
CA PHE A 28 9.18 14.37 -6.78
C PHE A 28 8.48 14.73 -5.47
N VAL A 29 7.16 14.93 -5.55
CA VAL A 29 6.29 15.18 -4.40
C VAL A 29 5.28 14.05 -4.25
N VAL A 30 4.85 13.79 -3.02
CA VAL A 30 3.81 12.81 -2.72
C VAL A 30 2.51 13.55 -2.43
N ARG A 31 1.46 13.26 -3.19
CA ARG A 31 0.14 13.90 -3.05
C ARG A 31 -0.94 12.86 -2.81
N GLU A 32 -1.89 13.17 -1.92
CA GLU A 32 -3.08 12.34 -1.74
C GLU A 32 -3.94 12.37 -3.01
N VAL A 33 -4.47 11.21 -3.39
CA VAL A 33 -5.38 11.13 -4.54
C VAL A 33 -6.75 11.69 -4.11
N PRO A 34 -7.32 12.68 -4.83
CA PRO A 34 -8.63 13.23 -4.50
C PRO A 34 -9.69 12.12 -4.41
N GLY A 35 -10.46 12.12 -3.32
CA GLY A 35 -11.49 11.11 -3.07
C GLY A 35 -10.99 9.72 -2.67
N ALA A 36 -9.69 9.54 -2.42
CA ALA A 36 -9.16 8.25 -1.97
C ALA A 36 -9.76 7.82 -0.63
N LYS A 37 -10.50 6.70 -0.67
CA LYS A 37 -10.98 6.01 0.52
C LYS A 37 -9.83 5.27 1.20
N LEU A 38 -10.00 4.97 2.49
CA LEU A 38 -9.08 4.11 3.22
C LEU A 38 -9.15 2.69 2.65
N ASN A 39 -7.99 2.13 2.33
CA ASN A 39 -7.83 0.77 1.86
C ASN A 39 -7.17 -0.07 2.96
N PRO A 40 -7.69 -1.26 3.32
CA PRO A 40 -7.01 -2.14 4.24
C PRO A 40 -5.82 -2.78 3.52
N ILE A 41 -4.62 -2.59 4.06
CA ILE A 41 -3.36 -3.17 3.60
C ILE A 41 -2.91 -4.19 4.65
N ASP A 42 -2.45 -5.36 4.23
CA ASP A 42 -1.93 -6.37 5.17
C ASP A 42 -0.83 -5.78 6.05
N ALA A 43 -0.89 -6.01 7.36
CA ALA A 43 0.13 -5.53 8.28
C ALA A 43 1.46 -6.27 8.14
N ARG A 44 1.42 -7.46 7.54
CA ARG A 44 2.61 -8.22 7.18
C ARG A 44 2.92 -8.00 5.70
N PRO A 45 4.19 -7.82 5.35
CA PRO A 45 4.59 -7.80 3.96
C PRO A 45 4.28 -9.12 3.24
N ASN A 46 4.16 -9.06 1.92
CA ASN A 46 3.77 -10.18 1.07
C ASN A 46 4.71 -10.30 -0.13
N ARG A 47 5.08 -11.54 -0.50
CA ARG A 47 5.95 -11.81 -1.68
C ARG A 47 5.32 -11.38 -3.01
N LYS A 48 3.99 -11.36 -3.10
CA LYS A 48 3.24 -10.83 -4.24
C LYS A 48 2.87 -9.36 -4.07
N GLY A 49 3.41 -8.71 -3.03
CA GLY A 49 3.16 -7.32 -2.72
C GLY A 49 3.70 -6.40 -3.79
N ARG A 50 3.00 -5.28 -3.99
CA ARG A 50 3.36 -4.22 -4.94
C ARG A 50 3.15 -2.82 -4.37
N LEU A 51 2.97 -2.74 -3.06
CA LEU A 51 2.66 -1.50 -2.35
C LEU A 51 3.81 -1.11 -1.44
N VAL A 52 4.11 0.18 -1.45
CA VAL A 52 4.95 0.85 -0.45
C VAL A 52 4.02 1.55 0.52
N ILE A 53 4.24 1.38 1.81
CA ILE A 53 3.43 2.00 2.86
C ILE A 53 4.26 3.00 3.68
N ASP A 54 3.57 4.04 4.14
CA ASP A 54 4.03 4.98 5.15
C ASP A 54 2.97 4.98 6.26
N THR A 55 3.18 4.14 7.26
CA THR A 55 2.25 3.95 8.36
C THR A 55 2.20 5.15 9.31
N ALA A 56 3.28 5.94 9.38
CA ALA A 56 3.34 7.13 10.21
C ALA A 56 2.41 8.23 9.68
N ASN A 57 2.35 8.39 8.36
CA ASN A 57 1.46 9.36 7.71
C ASN A 57 0.13 8.75 7.22
N GLY A 58 -0.11 7.46 7.44
CA GLY A 58 -1.35 6.79 7.03
C GLY A 58 -1.52 6.66 5.50
N ARG A 59 -0.42 6.49 4.76
CA ARG A 59 -0.38 6.55 3.29
C ARG A 59 0.16 5.27 2.67
N TYR A 60 -0.28 4.97 1.45
CA TYR A 60 0.32 3.93 0.61
C TYR A 60 0.34 4.34 -0.85
N ARG A 61 1.25 3.74 -1.61
CA ARG A 61 1.31 3.89 -3.07
C ARG A 61 1.77 2.61 -3.74
N PHE A 62 1.56 2.53 -5.04
CA PHE A 62 2.16 1.47 -5.86
C PHE A 62 3.68 1.67 -5.95
N ALA A 63 4.41 0.57 -5.83
CA ALA A 63 5.84 0.53 -6.12
C ALA A 63 6.07 0.77 -7.62
N THR A 64 7.13 1.49 -7.97
CA THR A 64 7.58 1.63 -9.35
C THR A 64 8.44 0.43 -9.77
N GLY A 65 8.71 0.25 -11.07
CA GLY A 65 9.50 -0.87 -11.60
C GLY A 65 10.82 -1.11 -10.84
N ASN A 66 11.65 -0.07 -10.73
CA ASN A 66 12.92 -0.15 -9.99
C ASN A 66 12.73 -0.51 -8.50
N GLU A 67 11.63 -0.10 -7.88
CA GLU A 67 11.36 -0.41 -6.47
C GLU A 67 10.91 -1.86 -6.28
N VAL A 68 10.19 -2.43 -7.24
CA VAL A 68 9.84 -3.86 -7.27
C VAL A 68 11.09 -4.71 -7.46
N GLU A 69 11.96 -4.33 -8.39
CA GLU A 69 13.24 -5.00 -8.63
C GLU A 69 14.15 -4.92 -7.40
N THR A 70 14.28 -3.75 -6.80
CA THR A 70 15.07 -3.54 -5.59
C THR A 70 14.51 -4.35 -4.42
N ALA A 71 13.19 -4.37 -4.24
CA ALA A 71 12.53 -5.17 -3.22
C ALA A 71 12.86 -6.66 -3.36
N SER A 72 12.78 -7.17 -4.60
CA SER A 72 13.16 -8.55 -4.94
C SER A 72 14.64 -8.83 -4.63
N ALA A 73 15.54 -7.94 -5.05
CA ALA A 73 17.00 -8.13 -4.91
C ALA A 73 17.51 -7.98 -3.47
N THR A 74 16.90 -7.10 -2.67
CA THR A 74 17.36 -6.78 -1.30
C THR A 74 16.60 -7.51 -0.21
N GLY A 75 15.60 -8.33 -0.58
CA GLY A 75 14.67 -8.95 0.36
C GLY A 75 13.77 -7.94 1.09
N ARG A 76 13.71 -6.68 0.62
CA ARG A 76 12.75 -5.69 1.11
C ARG A 76 11.36 -6.16 0.72
N ASN A 77 10.51 -6.36 1.71
CA ASN A 77 9.19 -6.86 1.43
C ASN A 77 8.22 -5.71 1.10
N LEU A 78 7.48 -5.87 0.01
CA LEU A 78 6.36 -5.00 -0.36
C LEU A 78 5.08 -5.48 0.30
N TYR A 79 4.07 -4.62 0.29
CA TYR A 79 2.78 -4.87 0.90
C TYR A 79 1.71 -5.12 -0.17
N ILE A 80 0.58 -5.67 0.25
CA ILE A 80 -0.53 -6.01 -0.63
C ILE A 80 -1.85 -5.53 -0.01
N SER A 81 -2.80 -5.18 -0.87
CA SER A 81 -4.15 -4.85 -0.42
C SER A 81 -4.78 -6.09 0.23
N HIS A 82 -5.37 -5.93 1.41
CA HIS A 82 -6.02 -7.03 2.11
C HIS A 82 -7.21 -7.58 1.32
N PHE A 83 -7.84 -6.78 0.45
CA PHE A 83 -8.87 -7.28 -0.47
C PHE A 83 -8.34 -8.34 -1.46
N GLU A 84 -7.02 -8.41 -1.71
CA GLU A 84 -6.43 -9.42 -2.59
C GLU A 84 -6.08 -10.72 -1.82
N THR A 85 -5.97 -10.68 -0.49
CA THR A 85 -5.52 -11.80 0.33
C THR A 85 -6.59 -12.34 1.28
N CYS A 86 -7.62 -11.56 1.57
CA CYS A 86 -8.70 -11.99 2.45
C CYS A 86 -9.52 -13.09 1.76
N PRO A 87 -9.65 -14.29 2.37
CA PRO A 87 -10.41 -15.39 1.78
C PRO A 87 -11.92 -15.07 1.64
N LYS A 88 -12.40 -14.07 2.38
CA LYS A 88 -13.79 -13.58 2.35
C LYS A 88 -13.92 -12.21 1.66
N ALA A 89 -12.93 -11.79 0.87
CA ALA A 89 -12.98 -10.49 0.19
C ALA A 89 -14.15 -10.38 -0.79
N ALA A 90 -14.53 -11.49 -1.43
CA ALA A 90 -15.64 -11.54 -2.39
C ALA A 90 -17.00 -11.22 -1.74
N ASP A 91 -17.16 -11.48 -0.45
CA ASP A 91 -18.40 -11.21 0.31
C ASP A 91 -18.59 -9.71 0.61
N HIS A 92 -17.59 -8.87 0.30
CA HIS A 92 -17.54 -7.45 0.66
C HIS A 92 -17.32 -6.51 -0.55
N ARG A 93 -17.43 -7.03 -1.77
CA ARG A 93 -17.39 -6.25 -3.02
C ARG A 93 -18.78 -5.79 -3.41
#